data_AF-A0A365YUT0-F1
#
_entry.id   AF-A0A365YUT0-F1
#
_cell.length_a   1.000
_cell.length_b   1.000
_cell.length_c   1.000
_cell.angle_alpha   90.00
_cell.angle_beta   90.00
_cell.angle_gamma   90.00
#
_symmetry.space_group_name_H-M   'P 1'
#
loop_
_entity.id
_entity.type
_entity.pdbx_description
1 polymer ?
#
loop_
_entity_poly.entity_id
_entity_poly.type
_entity_poly.pdbx_seq_one_letter_code
_entity_poly.pdbx_strand_id
1 'polypeptide(L)'
;MTGVRKGNIARIARLVAALCLTGAHGASAQAAAETAVGEAGAPYHIVAHAPGCSTAAAARHLAHGAMAAGCHRMDATAERWTLLSREGDVIALRGETPRAGAGRHERIMYFRARDVAPAAPGIVEWARRRWHDGSTAIRGLLFPASPAPVMDATARAAGGGPRHGLSRWLSYWLSYWRGVLAAGLAMMVGWPVLRGMVRWRRGRRARAICAALIARHADTLRLRRRQLLARNSYGVAKPEKWHRERDEFAATILRPALRAAGLMAQWPRLGPWVAARTEQAADGPVPRPDIVGPGMDPLDYEQHCAAELRHDGWRADTTIGSGDQGADIIATRRGLRMVVQCKLYSRTVGNEAVQQVSAARAHYGAAVAVVVSNAPYTRAAQQLARTNGVWLLHHDELRGLSRRLKDGGTRATSA
;
A
#
# COMPACT_ATOMS: atom_id res chain seq x y z
N MET A 1 11.45 17.51 57.28
CA MET A 1 10.96 16.12 57.19
C MET A 1 9.46 16.16 56.91
N THR A 2 9.03 15.95 55.66
CA THR A 2 7.60 15.80 55.34
C THR A 2 7.46 14.72 54.28
N GLY A 3 6.97 13.55 54.72
CA GLY A 3 6.73 12.39 53.88
C GLY A 3 5.59 12.65 52.90
N VAL A 4 5.90 12.65 51.61
CA VAL A 4 4.89 12.58 50.55
C VAL A 4 4.42 11.12 50.45
N ARG A 5 3.12 10.92 50.72
CA ARG A 5 2.44 9.62 50.79
C ARG A 5 2.67 8.76 49.54
N LYS A 6 3.28 7.57 49.72
CA LYS A 6 3.48 6.48 48.74
C LYS A 6 2.20 5.91 48.09
N GLY A 7 1.01 6.46 48.35
CA GLY A 7 -0.28 5.94 47.86
C GLY A 7 -0.68 6.36 46.44
N ASN A 8 -0.18 7.47 45.91
CA ASN A 8 -0.61 8.00 44.60
C ASN A 8 0.15 7.39 43.41
N ILE A 9 1.38 6.94 43.61
CA ILE A 9 2.20 6.31 42.55
C ILE A 9 1.67 4.90 42.22
N ALA A 10 1.17 4.16 43.22
CA ALA A 10 0.59 2.83 43.02
C ALA A 10 -0.75 2.86 42.26
N ARG A 11 -1.53 3.94 42.37
CA ARG A 11 -2.79 4.12 41.61
C ARG A 11 -2.56 4.50 40.16
N ILE A 12 -1.56 5.35 39.88
CA ILE A 12 -1.17 5.70 38.51
C ILE A 12 -0.53 4.49 37.82
N ALA A 13 0.30 3.71 38.52
CA ALA A 13 0.87 2.47 38.00
C ALA A 13 -0.19 1.40 37.66
N ARG A 14 -1.27 1.28 38.46
CA ARG A 14 -2.40 0.38 38.15
C ARG A 14 -3.27 0.88 36.98
N LEU A 15 -3.43 2.19 36.82
CA LEU A 15 -4.14 2.79 35.67
C LEU A 15 -3.36 2.65 34.36
N VAL A 16 -2.03 2.80 34.42
CA VAL A 16 -1.13 2.56 33.28
C VAL A 16 -1.04 1.06 32.96
N ALA A 17 -1.00 0.18 33.97
CA ALA A 17 -1.05 -1.27 33.75
C ALA A 17 -2.40 -1.74 33.16
N ALA A 18 -3.52 -1.15 33.59
CA ALA A 18 -4.84 -1.41 33.01
C ALA A 18 -4.96 -0.91 31.56
N LEU A 19 -4.35 0.24 31.21
CA LEU A 19 -4.25 0.68 29.82
C LEU A 19 -3.31 -0.20 28.99
N CYS A 20 -2.19 -0.67 29.54
CA CYS A 20 -1.27 -1.57 28.84
C CYS A 20 -1.89 -2.97 28.60
N LEU A 21 -2.72 -3.47 29.52
CA LEU A 21 -3.42 -4.75 29.36
C LEU A 21 -4.53 -4.71 28.28
N THR A 22 -5.05 -3.54 27.91
CA THR A 22 -5.93 -3.42 26.73
C THR A 22 -5.20 -3.58 25.40
N GLY A 23 -3.87 -3.38 25.37
CA GLY A 23 -3.04 -3.63 24.19
C GLY A 23 -2.71 -5.12 23.97
N ALA A 24 -2.56 -5.89 25.05
CA ALA A 24 -2.24 -7.32 24.97
C ALA A 24 -3.44 -8.19 24.52
N HIS A 25 -4.67 -7.75 24.79
CA HIS A 25 -5.89 -8.45 24.32
C HIS A 25 -6.30 -8.07 22.88
N GLY A 26 -5.68 -7.05 22.30
CA GLY A 26 -5.86 -6.70 20.90
C GLY A 26 -5.28 -7.75 19.95
N ALA A 27 -4.16 -8.39 20.34
CA ALA A 27 -3.55 -9.45 19.56
C ALA A 27 -4.37 -10.75 19.57
N SER A 28 -5.01 -11.10 20.71
CA SER A 28 -5.87 -12.28 20.80
C SER A 28 -7.24 -12.06 20.13
N ALA A 29 -7.81 -10.85 20.19
CA ALA A 29 -9.04 -10.50 19.47
C ALA A 29 -8.83 -10.44 17.94
N GLN A 30 -7.64 -10.05 17.49
CA GLN A 30 -7.28 -10.01 16.07
C GLN A 30 -6.94 -11.40 15.53
N ALA A 31 -6.32 -12.26 16.34
CA ALA A 31 -6.14 -13.69 16.04
C ALA A 31 -7.48 -14.46 16.01
N ALA A 32 -8.44 -14.12 16.89
CA ALA A 32 -9.81 -14.64 16.88
C ALA A 32 -10.64 -14.11 15.69
N ALA A 33 -10.40 -12.86 15.26
CA ALA A 33 -11.05 -12.28 14.09
C ALA A 33 -10.51 -12.86 12.77
N GLU A 34 -9.22 -13.21 12.70
CA GLU A 34 -8.62 -13.91 11.54
C GLU A 34 -9.08 -15.37 11.43
N THR A 35 -9.43 -16.02 12.54
CA THR A 35 -10.02 -17.39 12.53
C THR A 35 -11.51 -17.39 12.17
N ALA A 36 -12.24 -16.30 12.39
CA ALA A 36 -13.65 -16.16 12.02
C ALA A 36 -13.88 -15.79 10.53
N VAL A 37 -12.82 -15.52 9.75
CA VAL A 37 -12.92 -15.21 8.31
C VAL A 37 -13.21 -16.48 7.52
N GLY A 38 -14.45 -16.96 7.57
CA GLY A 38 -14.87 -18.15 6.83
C GLY A 38 -16.02 -18.93 7.45
N GLU A 39 -16.48 -18.60 8.66
CA GLU A 39 -17.59 -19.29 9.30
C GLU A 39 -18.94 -18.78 8.79
N ALA A 40 -19.81 -19.71 8.39
CA ALA A 40 -21.18 -19.39 8.01
C ALA A 40 -21.90 -18.66 9.16
N GLY A 41 -22.58 -17.55 8.84
CA GLY A 41 -23.24 -16.67 9.81
C GLY A 41 -22.44 -15.42 10.20
N ALA A 42 -21.17 -15.30 9.80
CA ALA A 42 -20.38 -14.09 10.05
C ALA A 42 -21.00 -12.85 9.38
N PRO A 43 -21.09 -11.69 10.05
CA PRO A 43 -21.66 -10.49 9.47
C PRO A 43 -20.69 -9.82 8.47
N TYR A 44 -21.21 -9.32 7.36
CA TYR A 44 -20.46 -8.63 6.31
C TYR A 44 -21.11 -7.28 5.98
N HIS A 45 -20.29 -6.36 5.45
CA HIS A 45 -20.76 -5.13 4.82
C HIS A 45 -20.35 -5.11 3.35
N ILE A 46 -21.25 -4.59 2.52
CA ILE A 46 -21.01 -4.39 1.09
C ILE A 46 -20.32 -3.03 0.90
N VAL A 47 -19.30 -2.98 0.04
CA VAL A 47 -18.69 -1.71 -0.38
C VAL A 47 -19.70 -0.92 -1.21
N ALA A 48 -19.83 0.39 -0.99
CA ALA A 48 -20.81 1.21 -1.70
C ALA A 48 -20.74 1.02 -3.23
N HIS A 49 -21.90 0.77 -3.85
CA HIS A 49 -22.08 0.51 -5.29
C HIS A 49 -21.42 -0.77 -5.82
N ALA A 50 -21.12 -1.74 -4.95
CA ALA A 50 -20.63 -3.05 -5.37
C ALA A 50 -21.66 -3.81 -6.24
N PRO A 51 -21.20 -4.56 -7.26
CA PRO A 51 -22.04 -5.50 -8.00
C PRO A 51 -22.48 -6.67 -7.12
N GLY A 52 -23.79 -6.85 -6.92
CA GLY A 52 -24.35 -8.10 -6.40
C GLY A 52 -25.07 -8.86 -7.50
N CYS A 53 -24.83 -10.16 -7.63
CA CYS A 53 -25.46 -11.02 -8.63
C CYS A 53 -26.39 -12.06 -8.02
N SER A 54 -27.43 -12.49 -8.76
CA SER A 54 -28.36 -13.54 -8.32
C SER A 54 -27.78 -14.96 -8.37
N THR A 55 -26.67 -15.18 -9.09
CA THR A 55 -26.00 -16.49 -9.19
C THR A 55 -24.49 -16.40 -9.04
N ALA A 56 -23.87 -17.48 -8.55
CA ALA A 56 -22.41 -17.58 -8.40
C ALA A 56 -21.67 -17.49 -9.75
N ALA A 57 -22.25 -18.05 -10.82
CA ALA A 57 -21.68 -17.99 -12.16
C ALA A 57 -21.61 -16.54 -12.69
N ALA A 58 -22.69 -15.77 -12.53
CA ALA A 58 -22.71 -14.37 -12.91
C ALA A 58 -21.66 -13.55 -12.13
N ALA A 59 -21.49 -13.83 -10.82
CA ALA A 59 -20.46 -13.18 -10.02
C ALA A 59 -19.03 -13.51 -10.51
N ARG A 60 -18.75 -14.75 -10.95
CA ARG A 60 -17.43 -15.13 -11.51
C ARG A 60 -17.09 -14.37 -12.79
N HIS A 61 -18.08 -14.12 -13.64
CA HIS A 61 -17.91 -13.43 -14.92
C HIS A 61 -17.84 -11.89 -14.81
N LEU A 62 -17.95 -11.32 -13.61
CA LEU A 62 -17.73 -9.89 -13.38
C LEU A 62 -16.27 -9.50 -13.68
N ALA A 63 -16.04 -9.00 -14.90
CA ALA A 63 -14.85 -8.24 -15.26
C ALA A 63 -14.94 -6.82 -14.68
N HIS A 64 -13.80 -6.17 -14.43
CA HIS A 64 -13.77 -4.82 -13.85
C HIS A 64 -14.67 -3.84 -14.63
N GLY A 65 -15.84 -3.51 -14.06
CA GLY A 65 -16.75 -2.49 -14.57
C GLY A 65 -17.88 -2.94 -15.51
N ALA A 66 -17.97 -4.22 -15.91
CA ALA A 66 -19.04 -4.73 -16.78
C ALA A 66 -20.06 -5.57 -15.98
N MET A 67 -21.34 -5.16 -15.97
CA MET A 67 -22.44 -5.89 -15.32
C MET A 67 -22.89 -7.07 -16.21
N ALA A 68 -22.87 -8.29 -15.68
CA ALA A 68 -23.51 -9.43 -16.33
C ALA A 68 -25.04 -9.40 -16.10
N ALA A 69 -25.80 -10.13 -16.94
CA ALA A 69 -27.23 -10.29 -16.75
C ALA A 69 -27.52 -10.89 -15.35
N GLY A 70 -28.44 -10.28 -14.60
CA GLY A 70 -28.77 -10.68 -13.21
C GLY A 70 -27.85 -10.09 -12.13
N CYS A 71 -26.98 -9.13 -12.48
CA CYS A 71 -26.21 -8.35 -11.52
C CYS A 71 -26.74 -6.92 -11.39
N HIS A 72 -26.85 -6.43 -10.16
CA HIS A 72 -27.33 -5.08 -9.83
C HIS A 72 -26.32 -4.38 -8.92
N ARG A 73 -26.15 -3.07 -9.08
CA ARG A 73 -25.40 -2.27 -8.10
C ARG A 73 -26.21 -2.17 -6.83
N MET A 74 -25.54 -2.46 -5.71
CA MET A 74 -26.15 -2.35 -4.40
C MET A 74 -25.63 -1.08 -3.72
N ASP A 75 -26.57 -0.21 -3.33
CA ASP A 75 -26.24 0.89 -2.44
C ASP A 75 -25.94 0.33 -1.05
N ALA A 76 -25.03 0.98 -0.32
CA ALA A 76 -24.65 0.62 1.05
C ALA A 76 -25.78 0.94 2.05
N THR A 77 -26.98 0.44 1.76
CA THR A 77 -28.17 0.58 2.59
C THR A 77 -28.03 -0.28 3.85
N ALA A 78 -28.82 0.06 4.87
CA ALA A 78 -28.81 -0.51 6.22
C ALA A 78 -29.24 -2.00 6.31
N GLU A 79 -29.05 -2.77 5.24
CA GLU A 79 -29.30 -4.20 5.18
C GLU A 79 -28.18 -4.95 5.91
N ARG A 80 -28.58 -5.87 6.79
CA ARG A 80 -27.63 -6.72 7.52
C ARG A 80 -27.30 -7.91 6.64
N TRP A 81 -26.03 -8.08 6.29
CA TRP A 81 -25.57 -9.19 5.45
C TRP A 81 -24.84 -10.23 6.28
N THR A 82 -25.16 -11.50 6.08
CA THR A 82 -24.49 -12.63 6.74
C THR A 82 -23.91 -13.60 5.73
N LEU A 83 -22.72 -14.12 6.02
CA LEU A 83 -22.03 -15.09 5.18
C LEU A 83 -22.79 -16.41 5.13
N LEU A 84 -23.05 -16.93 3.93
CA LEU A 84 -23.59 -18.28 3.73
C LEU A 84 -22.50 -19.26 3.30
N SER A 85 -21.69 -18.87 2.32
CA SER A 85 -20.64 -19.71 1.76
C SER A 85 -19.57 -18.84 1.12
N ARG A 86 -18.35 -19.38 1.08
CA ARG A 86 -17.20 -18.79 0.38
C ARG A 86 -16.53 -19.85 -0.48
N GLU A 87 -16.58 -19.66 -1.79
CA GLU A 87 -15.92 -20.54 -2.77
C GLU A 87 -14.89 -19.71 -3.54
N GLY A 88 -13.63 -19.80 -3.11
CA GLY A 88 -12.53 -19.03 -3.70
C GLY A 88 -12.76 -17.52 -3.61
N ASP A 89 -12.97 -16.90 -4.77
CA ASP A 89 -13.17 -15.44 -4.93
C ASP A 89 -14.66 -15.02 -4.99
N VAL A 90 -15.59 -15.96 -4.83
CA VAL A 90 -17.03 -15.68 -4.76
C VAL A 90 -17.55 -15.90 -3.33
N ILE A 91 -18.32 -14.93 -2.85
CA ILE A 91 -18.91 -14.91 -1.53
C ILE A 91 -20.43 -14.84 -1.67
N ALA A 92 -21.14 -15.78 -1.08
CA ALA A 92 -22.59 -15.78 -0.99
C ALA A 92 -23.02 -15.13 0.33
N LEU A 93 -23.80 -14.06 0.24
CA LEU A 93 -24.34 -13.35 1.40
C LEU A 93 -25.86 -13.38 1.40
N ARG A 94 -26.45 -13.53 2.58
CA ARG A 94 -27.89 -13.37 2.84
C ARG A 94 -28.16 -11.97 3.36
N GLY A 95 -29.02 -11.21 2.69
CA GLY A 95 -29.44 -9.88 3.12
C GLY A 95 -30.76 -9.92 3.88
N GLU A 96 -30.81 -9.27 5.04
CA GLU A 96 -32.02 -9.02 5.81
C GLU A 96 -32.43 -7.55 5.69
N THR A 97 -33.62 -7.29 5.11
CA THR A 97 -34.19 -5.93 5.05
C THR A 97 -34.94 -5.60 6.35
N PRO A 98 -34.63 -4.48 7.03
CA PRO A 98 -35.45 -4.01 8.14
C PRO A 98 -36.66 -3.24 7.59
N ARG A 99 -37.75 -3.94 7.23
CA ARG A 99 -39.03 -3.29 6.90
C ARG A 99 -40.12 -3.79 7.84
N ALA A 100 -40.63 -2.88 8.66
CA ALA A 100 -41.82 -3.12 9.47
C ALA A 100 -43.03 -3.35 8.54
N GLY A 101 -43.65 -4.54 8.63
CA GLY A 101 -45.04 -4.73 8.20
C GLY A 101 -45.32 -5.44 6.87
N ALA A 102 -44.35 -5.89 6.09
CA ALA A 102 -44.62 -6.71 4.89
C ALA A 102 -43.55 -7.80 4.71
N GLY A 103 -43.99 -9.00 4.31
CA GLY A 103 -43.25 -10.26 4.14
C GLY A 103 -41.72 -10.19 4.11
N ARG A 104 -41.09 -11.02 4.96
CA ARG A 104 -39.64 -11.19 5.06
C ARG A 104 -39.12 -11.78 3.74
N HIS A 105 -38.65 -10.94 2.80
CA HIS A 105 -38.01 -11.42 1.58
C HIS A 105 -36.53 -11.66 1.85
N GLU A 106 -36.17 -12.93 2.07
CA GLU A 106 -34.76 -13.35 2.12
C GLU A 106 -34.16 -13.23 0.72
N ARG A 107 -33.11 -12.41 0.56
CA ARG A 107 -32.38 -12.30 -0.70
C ARG A 107 -30.96 -12.83 -0.55
N ILE A 108 -30.64 -13.89 -1.27
CA ILE A 108 -29.28 -14.40 -1.40
C ILE A 108 -28.63 -13.73 -2.61
N MET A 109 -27.46 -13.14 -2.41
CA MET A 109 -26.69 -12.48 -3.46
C MET A 109 -25.25 -12.94 -3.42
N TYR A 110 -24.62 -12.99 -4.59
CA TYR A 110 -23.24 -13.41 -4.79
C TYR A 110 -22.38 -12.21 -5.16
N PHE A 111 -21.24 -12.08 -4.47
CA PHE A 111 -20.29 -10.98 -4.61
C PHE A 111 -18.88 -11.51 -4.83
N ARG A 112 -17.98 -10.65 -5.33
CA ARG A 112 -16.54 -10.97 -5.31
C ARG A 112 -15.95 -10.66 -3.94
N ALA A 113 -14.94 -11.41 -3.53
CA ALA A 113 -14.33 -11.24 -2.20
C ALA A 113 -13.76 -9.82 -1.96
N ARG A 114 -13.37 -9.12 -3.03
CA ARG A 114 -12.91 -7.72 -2.99
C ARG A 114 -14.02 -6.69 -2.75
N ASP A 115 -15.27 -7.05 -3.01
CA ASP A 115 -16.41 -6.13 -3.03
C ASP A 115 -17.21 -6.14 -1.70
N VAL A 116 -16.83 -7.02 -0.77
CA VAL A 116 -17.44 -7.18 0.55
C VAL A 116 -16.36 -7.27 1.62
N ALA A 117 -16.64 -6.78 2.82
CA ALA A 117 -15.73 -6.83 3.95
C ALA A 117 -16.42 -7.43 5.17
N PRO A 118 -15.74 -8.24 5.99
CA PRO A 118 -16.30 -8.70 7.25
C PRO A 118 -16.62 -7.49 8.12
N ALA A 119 -17.84 -7.48 8.67
CA ALA A 119 -18.24 -6.49 9.66
C ALA A 119 -17.45 -6.79 10.93
N ALA A 120 -16.41 -6.00 11.21
CA ALA A 120 -15.65 -6.15 12.44
C ALA A 120 -16.63 -6.16 13.63
N PRO A 121 -16.51 -7.09 14.60
CA PRO A 121 -17.32 -7.04 15.80
C PRO A 121 -17.13 -5.65 16.38
N GLY A 122 -18.20 -4.87 16.40
CA GLY A 122 -18.12 -3.43 16.58
C GLY A 122 -17.36 -3.14 17.86
N ILE A 123 -16.14 -2.61 17.74
CA ILE A 123 -15.43 -1.98 18.85
C ILE A 123 -16.35 -0.95 19.52
N VAL A 124 -17.27 -0.36 18.76
CA VAL A 124 -18.34 0.53 19.24
C VAL A 124 -19.41 -0.20 20.05
N GLU A 125 -19.79 -1.43 19.73
CA GLU A 125 -20.83 -2.20 20.45
C GLU A 125 -20.27 -2.85 21.72
N TRP A 126 -19.04 -3.38 21.65
CA TRP A 126 -18.28 -3.80 22.82
C TRP A 126 -17.97 -2.63 23.74
N ALA A 127 -17.55 -1.48 23.19
CA ALA A 127 -17.35 -0.25 23.97
C ALA A 127 -18.67 0.30 24.50
N ARG A 128 -19.81 0.18 23.78
CA ARG A 128 -21.13 0.62 24.26
C ARG A 128 -21.65 -0.27 25.39
N ARG A 129 -21.46 -1.60 25.31
CA ARG A 129 -21.79 -2.52 26.42
C ARG A 129 -20.91 -2.28 27.64
N ARG A 130 -19.59 -2.12 27.44
CA ARG A 130 -18.64 -1.84 28.54
C ARG A 130 -18.74 -0.41 29.08
N TRP A 131 -19.21 0.55 28.27
CA TRP A 131 -19.57 1.90 28.71
C TRP A 131 -20.90 1.88 29.48
N HIS A 132 -21.87 1.05 29.10
CA HIS A 132 -23.08 0.87 29.89
C HIS A 132 -22.78 0.21 31.24
N ASP A 133 -21.97 -0.85 31.28
CA ASP A 133 -21.52 -1.51 32.53
C ASP A 133 -20.58 -0.62 33.37
N GLY A 134 -19.77 0.22 32.73
CA GLY A 134 -18.95 1.22 33.41
C GLY A 134 -19.75 2.43 33.89
N SER A 135 -20.85 2.78 33.21
CA SER A 135 -21.71 3.90 33.55
C SER A 135 -22.60 3.63 34.74
N THR A 136 -22.99 2.38 35.03
CA THR A 136 -23.68 2.02 36.28
C THR A 136 -22.77 2.18 37.49
N ALA A 137 -21.49 1.80 37.37
CA ALA A 137 -20.49 2.01 38.42
C ALA A 137 -20.14 3.50 38.64
N ILE A 138 -20.10 4.30 37.56
CA ILE A 138 -19.78 5.73 37.62
C ILE A 138 -20.99 6.58 38.02
N ARG A 139 -22.21 6.21 37.63
CA ARG A 139 -23.45 6.93 38.01
C ARG A 139 -23.76 6.79 39.49
N GLY A 140 -23.39 5.65 40.12
CA GLY A 140 -23.42 5.50 41.58
C GLY A 140 -22.33 6.28 42.34
N LEU A 141 -21.25 6.69 41.65
CA LEU A 141 -20.13 7.45 42.23
C LEU A 141 -20.23 8.97 42.00
N LEU A 142 -20.92 9.41 40.94
CA LEU A 142 -21.09 10.83 40.59
C LEU A 142 -22.47 11.39 40.98
N PHE A 143 -23.48 10.54 41.18
CA PHE A 143 -24.81 10.94 41.67
C PHE A 143 -25.27 9.99 42.77
N PRO A 144 -24.79 10.14 44.03
CA PRO A 144 -25.57 9.60 45.14
C PRO A 144 -26.94 10.26 45.09
N ALA A 145 -28.00 9.46 44.98
CA ALA A 145 -29.36 9.94 45.15
C ALA A 145 -29.42 10.70 46.49
N SER A 146 -29.61 12.02 46.45
CA SER A 146 -30.06 12.72 47.65
C SER A 146 -31.44 12.16 48.00
N PRO A 147 -31.67 11.69 49.23
CA PRO A 147 -33.05 11.53 49.67
C PRO A 147 -33.69 12.91 49.59
N ALA A 148 -34.79 13.01 48.84
CA ALA A 148 -35.64 14.19 48.87
C ALA A 148 -36.01 14.48 50.35
N PRO A 149 -35.92 15.73 50.82
CA PRO A 149 -36.45 16.06 52.12
C PRO A 149 -37.97 15.89 52.07
N VAL A 150 -38.48 14.96 52.88
CA VAL A 150 -39.88 14.94 53.28
C VAL A 150 -40.15 16.30 53.95
N MET A 151 -41.03 17.11 53.35
CA MET A 151 -41.53 18.30 54.01
C MET A 151 -42.43 17.88 55.16
N ASP A 152 -41.88 17.85 56.37
CA ASP A 152 -42.69 18.04 57.56
C ASP A 152 -43.03 19.52 57.69
N ALA A 153 -44.29 19.83 57.42
CA ALA A 153 -44.88 21.14 57.59
C ALA A 153 -45.18 21.41 59.07
N THR A 154 -44.16 21.67 59.88
CA THR A 154 -44.34 22.32 61.19
C THR A 154 -43.11 23.11 61.60
N ALA A 155 -43.18 24.43 61.53
CA ALA A 155 -42.73 25.36 62.59
C ALA A 155 -42.48 26.78 62.03
N ARG A 156 -43.42 27.66 62.39
CA ARG A 156 -43.33 29.12 62.50
C ARG A 156 -41.94 29.69 62.83
N ALA A 157 -41.59 30.71 62.05
CA ALA A 157 -41.09 32.04 62.47
C ALA A 157 -39.91 32.16 63.45
N ALA A 158 -38.75 32.57 62.92
CA ALA A 158 -37.78 33.55 63.46
C ALA A 158 -36.64 33.68 62.42
N GLY A 159 -36.30 34.82 61.84
CA GLY A 159 -35.59 35.93 62.47
C GLY A 159 -34.07 35.81 62.29
N GLY A 160 -33.46 36.58 61.36
CA GLY A 160 -32.08 37.06 61.49
C GLY A 160 -30.97 36.53 60.55
N GLY A 161 -30.38 37.43 59.75
CA GLY A 161 -28.91 37.47 59.53
C GLY A 161 -28.35 37.09 58.14
N PRO A 162 -27.56 37.96 57.47
CA PRO A 162 -26.93 37.67 56.18
C PRO A 162 -25.63 36.87 56.38
N ARG A 163 -25.72 35.57 56.65
CA ARG A 163 -24.53 34.69 56.80
C ARG A 163 -24.46 33.53 55.78
N HIS A 164 -25.42 33.43 54.85
CA HIS A 164 -25.49 32.32 53.89
C HIS A 164 -24.87 32.59 52.49
N GLY A 165 -24.25 33.76 52.27
CA GLY A 165 -23.68 34.14 50.97
C GLY A 165 -22.27 33.60 50.70
N LEU A 166 -21.42 33.52 51.73
CA LEU A 166 -20.00 33.16 51.59
C LEU A 166 -19.77 31.69 51.23
N SER A 167 -20.56 30.76 51.78
CA SER A 167 -20.40 29.32 51.52
C SER A 167 -20.81 28.94 50.09
N ARG A 168 -21.88 29.56 49.58
CA ARG A 168 -22.32 29.38 48.18
C ARG A 168 -21.32 29.98 47.21
N TRP A 169 -20.84 31.20 47.49
CA TRP A 169 -19.81 31.85 46.66
C TRP A 169 -18.51 31.01 46.57
N LEU A 170 -18.04 30.48 47.71
CA LEU A 170 -16.85 29.62 47.74
C LEU A 170 -17.03 28.33 46.93
N SER A 171 -18.23 27.73 46.96
CA SER A 171 -18.56 26.52 46.20
C SER A 171 -18.58 26.76 44.68
N TYR A 172 -19.10 27.91 44.22
CA TYR A 172 -19.04 28.31 42.82
C TYR A 172 -17.60 28.62 42.39
N TRP A 173 -16.84 29.32 43.25
CA TRP A 173 -15.44 29.66 43.00
C TRP A 173 -14.54 28.41 42.89
N LEU A 174 -14.68 27.43 43.78
CA LEU A 174 -13.97 26.15 43.68
C LEU A 174 -14.36 25.37 42.42
N SER A 175 -15.64 25.36 42.06
CA SER A 175 -16.14 24.64 40.87
C SER A 175 -15.60 25.24 39.57
N TYR A 176 -15.54 26.57 39.49
CA TYR A 176 -14.92 27.29 38.37
C TYR A 176 -13.44 26.93 38.21
N TRP A 177 -12.65 27.03 39.29
CA TRP A 177 -11.21 26.72 39.24
C TRP A 177 -10.93 25.23 38.97
N ARG A 178 -11.78 24.30 39.44
CA ARG A 178 -11.69 22.89 39.05
C ARG A 178 -11.91 22.68 37.55
N GLY A 179 -12.86 23.40 36.96
CA GLY A 179 -13.08 23.38 35.50
C GLY A 179 -11.88 23.91 34.71
N VAL A 180 -11.31 25.04 35.15
CA VAL A 180 -10.12 25.65 34.54
C VAL A 180 -8.91 24.71 34.62
N LEU A 181 -8.65 24.09 35.78
CA LEU A 181 -7.55 23.15 35.97
C LEU A 181 -7.76 21.87 35.15
N ALA A 182 -8.98 21.35 35.06
CA ALA A 182 -9.29 20.18 34.23
C ALA A 182 -9.11 20.47 32.74
N ALA A 183 -9.54 21.65 32.26
CA ALA A 183 -9.31 22.09 30.89
C ALA A 183 -7.81 22.29 30.59
N GLY A 184 -7.08 22.89 31.54
CA GLY A 184 -5.63 23.04 31.47
C GLY A 184 -4.91 21.69 31.37
N LEU A 185 -5.29 20.70 32.20
CA LEU A 185 -4.74 19.35 32.16
C LEU A 185 -5.10 18.61 30.86
N ALA A 186 -6.34 18.75 30.38
CA ALA A 186 -6.79 18.17 29.11
C ALA A 186 -6.03 18.76 27.92
N MET A 187 -5.72 20.05 27.92
CA MET A 187 -4.84 20.65 26.91
C MET A 187 -3.39 20.19 27.07
N MET A 188 -2.86 20.12 28.29
CA MET A 188 -1.46 19.77 28.55
C MET A 188 -1.14 18.31 28.20
N VAL A 189 -2.09 17.38 28.43
CA VAL A 189 -1.90 15.94 28.20
C VAL A 189 -2.59 15.48 26.91
N GLY A 190 -3.82 15.93 26.66
CA GLY A 190 -4.62 15.49 25.52
C GLY A 190 -4.10 15.99 24.18
N TRP A 191 -3.61 17.23 24.09
CA TRP A 191 -3.08 17.78 22.83
C TRP A 191 -1.80 17.08 22.35
N PRO A 192 -0.78 16.82 23.20
CA PRO A 192 0.38 16.02 22.80
C PRO A 192 0.03 14.60 22.39
N VAL A 193 -0.90 13.95 23.10
CA VAL A 193 -1.37 12.59 22.76
C VAL A 193 -2.06 12.57 21.40
N LEU A 194 -2.98 13.51 21.15
CA LEU A 194 -3.67 13.63 19.87
C LEU A 194 -2.68 13.93 18.73
N ARG A 195 -1.74 14.87 18.93
CA ARG A 195 -0.67 15.14 17.96
C ARG A 195 0.21 13.92 17.72
N GLY A 196 0.53 13.17 18.76
CA GLY A 196 1.27 11.91 18.68
C GLY A 196 0.53 10.88 17.83
N MET A 197 -0.77 10.69 18.10
CA MET A 197 -1.64 9.75 17.39
C MET A 197 -1.84 10.13 15.92
N VAL A 198 -2.08 11.41 15.62
CA VAL A 198 -2.18 11.92 14.24
C VAL A 198 -0.86 11.71 13.50
N ARG A 199 0.28 12.03 14.15
CA ARG A 199 1.61 11.84 13.56
C ARG A 199 1.90 10.36 13.29
N TRP A 200 1.54 9.48 14.21
CA TRP A 200 1.69 8.03 14.04
C TRP A 200 0.81 7.48 12.91
N ARG A 201 -0.46 7.90 12.82
CA ARG A 201 -1.35 7.55 11.70
C ARG A 201 -0.79 8.02 10.35
N ARG A 202 -0.31 9.27 10.28
CA ARG A 202 0.34 9.83 9.08
C ARG A 202 1.61 9.05 8.69
N GLY A 203 2.44 8.68 9.68
CA GLY A 203 3.63 7.86 9.46
C GLY A 203 3.31 6.46 8.93
N ARG A 204 2.28 5.79 9.48
CA ARG A 204 1.82 4.49 8.96
C ARG A 204 1.31 4.58 7.51
N ARG A 205 0.51 5.61 7.21
CA ARG A 205 0.03 5.86 5.84
C ARG A 205 1.18 6.12 4.86
N ALA A 206 2.17 6.92 5.25
CA ALA A 206 3.35 7.20 4.43
C ALA A 206 4.16 5.92 4.13
N ARG A 207 4.37 5.07 5.14
CA ARG A 207 5.01 3.74 4.97
C ARG A 207 4.24 2.86 4.00
N ALA A 208 2.91 2.81 4.12
CA ALA A 208 2.07 2.00 3.25
C ALA A 208 2.19 2.42 1.78
N ILE A 209 2.16 3.74 1.50
CA ILE A 209 2.33 4.26 0.13
C ILE A 209 3.72 3.88 -0.41
N CYS A 210 4.78 4.12 0.36
CA CYS A 210 6.14 3.76 -0.08
C CYS A 210 6.30 2.26 -0.28
N ALA A 211 5.78 1.41 0.62
CA ALA A 211 5.83 -0.04 0.47
C ALA A 211 5.15 -0.51 -0.82
N ALA A 212 3.97 0.04 -1.13
CA ALA A 212 3.24 -0.32 -2.33
C ALA A 212 4.01 0.08 -3.61
N LEU A 213 4.61 1.27 -3.64
CA LEU A 213 5.43 1.72 -4.77
C LEU A 213 6.71 0.89 -4.92
N ILE A 214 7.41 0.61 -3.82
CA ILE A 214 8.60 -0.25 -3.84
C ILE A 214 8.23 -1.65 -4.36
N ALA A 215 7.12 -2.23 -3.89
CA ALA A 215 6.66 -3.54 -4.35
C ALA A 215 6.32 -3.54 -5.84
N ARG A 216 5.65 -2.48 -6.34
CA ARG A 216 5.34 -2.32 -7.76
C ARG A 216 6.58 -2.25 -8.65
N HIS A 217 7.68 -1.68 -8.15
CA HIS A 217 8.94 -1.54 -8.87
C HIS A 217 9.99 -2.58 -8.47
N ALA A 218 9.62 -3.61 -7.70
CA ALA A 218 10.58 -4.56 -7.13
C ALA A 218 11.40 -5.28 -8.20
N ASP A 219 10.78 -5.72 -9.30
CA ASP A 219 11.50 -6.42 -10.37
C ASP A 219 12.51 -5.53 -11.08
N THR A 220 12.14 -4.28 -11.36
CA THR A 220 13.05 -3.28 -11.92
C THR A 220 14.21 -2.98 -10.97
N LEU A 221 13.94 -2.87 -9.68
CA LEU A 221 14.96 -2.61 -8.66
C LEU A 221 15.94 -3.78 -8.53
N ARG A 222 15.45 -5.03 -8.54
CA ARG A 222 16.30 -6.24 -8.54
C ARG A 222 17.22 -6.28 -9.75
N LEU A 223 16.65 -6.03 -10.93
CA LEU A 223 17.40 -5.99 -12.19
C LEU A 223 18.48 -4.89 -12.17
N ARG A 224 18.12 -3.66 -11.80
CA ARG A 224 19.07 -2.54 -11.74
C ARG A 224 20.16 -2.77 -10.69
N ARG A 225 19.82 -3.32 -9.52
CA ARG A 225 20.81 -3.68 -8.49
C ARG A 225 21.84 -4.65 -9.04
N ARG A 226 21.41 -5.72 -9.71
CA ARG A 226 22.30 -6.68 -10.34
C ARG A 226 23.21 -6.02 -11.38
N GLN A 227 22.64 -5.23 -12.29
CA GLN A 227 23.40 -4.56 -13.35
C GLN A 227 24.46 -3.59 -12.80
N LEU A 228 24.13 -2.83 -11.75
CA LEU A 228 25.02 -1.82 -11.18
C LEU A 228 26.06 -2.41 -10.22
N LEU A 229 25.74 -3.52 -9.57
CA LEU A 229 26.67 -4.30 -8.73
C LEU A 229 27.43 -5.36 -9.54
N ALA A 230 27.19 -5.48 -10.85
CA ALA A 230 27.98 -6.32 -11.72
C ALA A 230 29.46 -5.94 -11.62
N ARG A 231 30.32 -6.95 -11.52
CA ARG A 231 31.76 -6.75 -11.45
C ARG A 231 32.21 -6.12 -12.77
N ASN A 232 33.02 -5.07 -12.67
CA ASN A 232 33.66 -4.48 -13.86
C ASN A 232 34.69 -5.45 -14.47
N SER A 233 35.33 -5.06 -15.58
CA SER A 233 36.38 -5.86 -16.24
C SER A 233 37.61 -6.15 -15.35
N TYR A 234 37.69 -5.55 -14.15
CA TYR A 234 38.74 -5.76 -13.14
C TYR A 234 38.23 -6.57 -11.92
N GLY A 235 37.02 -7.14 -11.98
CA GLY A 235 36.45 -7.95 -10.90
C GLY A 235 35.85 -7.16 -9.73
N VAL A 236 35.83 -5.83 -9.78
CA VAL A 236 35.37 -4.96 -8.67
C VAL A 236 33.94 -4.49 -8.92
N ALA A 237 33.05 -4.74 -7.96
CA ALA A 237 31.71 -4.16 -7.92
C ALA A 237 31.76 -2.75 -7.31
N LYS A 238 30.98 -1.80 -7.85
CA LYS A 238 30.92 -0.41 -7.36
C LYS A 238 29.56 -0.13 -6.67
N PRO A 239 29.43 -0.34 -5.35
CA PRO A 239 28.16 -0.19 -4.64
C PRO A 239 27.61 1.24 -4.67
N GLU A 240 28.46 2.23 -4.88
CA GLU A 240 28.09 3.66 -4.95
C GLU A 240 27.12 3.94 -6.11
N LYS A 241 27.25 3.20 -7.23
CA LYS A 241 26.35 3.33 -8.37
C LYS A 241 24.93 2.91 -8.00
N TRP A 242 24.81 1.78 -7.31
CA TRP A 242 23.52 1.31 -6.82
C TRP A 242 22.91 2.26 -5.79
N HIS A 243 23.70 2.75 -4.83
CA HIS A 243 23.20 3.69 -3.84
C HIS A 243 22.65 4.97 -4.48
N ARG A 244 23.31 5.48 -5.53
CA ARG A 244 22.82 6.64 -6.30
C ARG A 244 21.50 6.35 -7.00
N GLU A 245 21.39 5.22 -7.69
CA GLU A 245 20.15 4.78 -8.36
C GLU A 245 18.99 4.65 -7.36
N ARG A 246 19.24 4.04 -6.19
CA ARG A 246 18.25 3.91 -5.12
C ARG A 246 17.76 5.27 -4.63
N ASP A 247 18.68 6.21 -4.43
CA ASP A 247 18.36 7.55 -3.95
C ASP A 247 17.63 8.38 -5.03
N GLU A 248 17.93 8.17 -6.31
CA GLU A 248 17.22 8.73 -7.45
C GLU A 248 15.81 8.14 -7.60
N PHE A 249 15.65 6.82 -7.44
CA PHE A 249 14.34 6.18 -7.39
C PHE A 249 13.47 6.78 -6.28
N ALA A 250 14.03 6.97 -5.09
CA ALA A 250 13.34 7.65 -3.99
C ALA A 250 12.99 9.10 -4.36
N ALA A 251 13.89 9.81 -5.04
CA ALA A 251 13.69 11.19 -5.48
C ALA A 251 12.57 11.37 -6.50
N THR A 252 12.49 10.45 -7.45
CA THR A 252 11.64 10.56 -8.65
C THR A 252 10.29 9.90 -8.46
N ILE A 253 10.20 8.83 -7.66
CA ILE A 253 8.96 8.06 -7.47
C ILE A 253 8.36 8.30 -6.09
N LEU A 254 9.14 8.11 -5.03
CA LEU A 254 8.59 8.11 -3.66
C LEU A 254 8.30 9.52 -3.15
N ARG A 255 9.24 10.47 -3.32
CA ARG A 255 9.06 11.84 -2.84
C ARG A 255 7.87 12.56 -3.51
N PRO A 256 7.67 12.49 -4.83
CA PRO A 256 6.50 13.12 -5.46
C PRO A 256 5.17 12.51 -4.99
N ALA A 257 5.10 11.18 -4.85
CA ALA A 257 3.91 10.50 -4.35
C ALA A 257 3.55 10.93 -2.91
N LEU A 258 4.54 11.03 -2.03
CA LEU A 258 4.34 11.53 -0.67
C LEU A 258 4.00 13.02 -0.64
N ARG A 259 4.52 13.83 -1.57
CA ARG A 259 4.15 15.25 -1.70
C ARG A 259 2.69 15.40 -2.11
N ALA A 260 2.25 14.66 -3.12
CA ALA A 260 0.85 14.63 -3.55
C ALA A 260 -0.10 14.17 -2.42
N ALA A 261 0.35 13.25 -1.56
CA ALA A 261 -0.42 12.79 -0.40
C ALA A 261 -0.36 13.75 0.82
N GLY A 262 0.38 14.86 0.75
CA GLY A 262 0.57 15.79 1.88
C GLY A 262 1.38 15.21 3.04
N LEU A 263 2.23 14.20 2.78
CA LEU A 263 2.97 13.43 3.79
C LEU A 263 4.48 13.71 3.78
N MET A 264 4.95 14.70 3.03
CA MET A 264 6.38 15.05 2.92
C MET A 264 7.07 15.33 4.26
N ALA A 265 6.35 15.90 5.23
CA ALA A 265 6.88 16.13 6.58
C ALA A 265 7.32 14.84 7.32
N GLN A 266 6.91 13.66 6.85
CA GLN A 266 7.32 12.38 7.43
C GLN A 266 8.67 11.87 6.87
N TRP A 267 9.17 12.44 5.76
CA TRP A 267 10.35 11.94 5.04
C TRP A 267 11.61 11.78 5.92
N PRO A 268 12.01 12.74 6.78
CA PRO A 268 13.25 12.61 7.56
C PRO A 268 13.30 11.37 8.46
N ARG A 269 12.15 10.91 8.96
CA ARG A 269 12.04 9.70 9.79
C ARG A 269 11.81 8.43 8.98
N LEU A 270 11.25 8.59 7.79
CA LEU A 270 10.88 7.51 6.90
C LEU A 270 12.04 7.06 6.01
N GLY A 271 12.97 7.98 5.68
CA GLY A 271 14.09 7.76 4.76
C GLY A 271 14.90 6.49 5.05
N PRO A 272 15.41 6.28 6.28
CA PRO A 272 16.17 5.08 6.62
C PRO A 272 15.38 3.78 6.41
N TRP A 273 14.10 3.77 6.79
CA TRP A 273 13.21 2.62 6.60
C TRP A 273 12.94 2.37 5.10
N VAL A 274 12.75 3.43 4.31
CA VAL A 274 12.58 3.33 2.85
C VAL A 274 13.83 2.75 2.21
N ALA A 275 15.01 3.27 2.56
CA ALA A 275 16.27 2.75 2.04
C ALA A 275 16.41 1.26 2.32
N ALA A 276 16.23 0.83 3.58
CA ALA A 276 16.28 -0.57 3.98
C ALA A 276 15.24 -1.43 3.23
N ARG A 277 14.01 -0.92 3.07
CA ARG A 277 12.94 -1.65 2.36
C ARG A 277 13.22 -1.79 0.86
N THR A 278 13.81 -0.77 0.23
CA THR A 278 14.22 -0.80 -1.18
C THR A 278 15.38 -1.77 -1.39
N GLU A 279 16.38 -1.77 -0.49
CA GLU A 279 17.45 -2.77 -0.50
C GLU A 279 16.88 -4.19 -0.41
N GLN A 280 16.01 -4.44 0.58
CA GLN A 280 15.37 -5.75 0.74
C GLN A 280 14.53 -6.18 -0.48
N ALA A 281 13.83 -5.24 -1.13
CA ALA A 281 13.08 -5.55 -2.34
C ALA A 281 14.00 -5.90 -3.51
N ALA A 282 15.15 -5.23 -3.61
CA ALA A 282 16.13 -5.41 -4.66
C ALA A 282 17.05 -6.63 -4.47
N ASP A 283 17.22 -7.11 -3.24
CA ASP A 283 18.07 -8.27 -2.90
C ASP A 283 17.42 -9.62 -3.20
N GLY A 284 16.15 -9.63 -3.61
CA GLY A 284 15.44 -10.85 -3.99
C GLY A 284 16.00 -11.49 -5.27
N PRO A 285 15.76 -12.80 -5.49
CA PRO A 285 16.14 -13.46 -6.73
C PRO A 285 15.55 -12.70 -7.91
N VAL A 286 16.39 -12.39 -8.89
CA VAL A 286 15.89 -11.88 -10.16
C VAL A 286 14.98 -12.97 -10.73
N PRO A 287 13.75 -12.64 -11.19
CA PRO A 287 12.81 -13.64 -11.70
C PRO A 287 13.35 -14.52 -12.84
N ARG A 288 14.54 -14.22 -13.36
CA ARG A 288 15.26 -15.03 -14.34
C ARG A 288 16.74 -15.14 -13.96
N PRO A 289 17.29 -16.36 -13.83
CA PRO A 289 18.74 -16.55 -13.76
C PRO A 289 19.40 -16.03 -15.04
N ASP A 290 20.67 -15.59 -14.98
CA ASP A 290 21.41 -15.27 -16.22
C ASP A 290 21.56 -16.57 -16.99
N ILE A 291 20.87 -16.68 -18.12
CA ILE A 291 21.06 -17.77 -19.09
C ILE A 291 22.39 -17.55 -19.83
N VAL A 292 22.89 -16.31 -19.85
CA VAL A 292 24.16 -15.90 -20.44
C VAL A 292 25.31 -16.22 -19.49
N GLY A 293 25.76 -17.48 -19.51
CA GLY A 293 26.92 -17.96 -18.74
C GLY A 293 28.26 -17.78 -19.49
N PRO A 294 29.40 -18.04 -18.84
CA PRO A 294 30.75 -17.89 -19.40
C PRO A 294 31.10 -18.82 -20.58
N GLY A 295 30.15 -19.63 -21.06
CA GLY A 295 30.30 -20.50 -22.23
C GLY A 295 29.29 -20.22 -23.36
N MET A 296 28.52 -19.13 -23.28
CA MET A 296 27.62 -18.74 -24.37
C MET A 296 28.40 -18.08 -25.50
N ASP A 297 28.18 -18.55 -26.73
CA ASP A 297 28.75 -17.95 -27.95
C ASP A 297 27.86 -16.79 -28.47
N PRO A 298 28.36 -15.82 -29.27
CA PRO A 298 27.53 -14.74 -29.80
C PRO A 298 26.32 -15.22 -30.61
N LEU A 299 26.44 -16.31 -31.38
CA LEU A 299 25.31 -16.90 -32.11
C LEU A 299 24.21 -17.40 -31.15
N ASP A 300 24.60 -18.06 -30.06
CA ASP A 300 23.66 -18.50 -29.02
C ASP A 300 22.98 -17.30 -28.34
N TYR A 301 23.74 -16.21 -28.15
CA TYR A 301 23.21 -14.98 -27.57
C TYR A 301 22.18 -14.29 -28.48
N GLU A 302 22.41 -14.28 -29.79
CA GLU A 302 21.44 -13.80 -30.78
C GLU A 302 20.16 -14.64 -30.77
N GLN A 303 20.30 -15.97 -30.77
CA GLN A 303 19.16 -16.88 -30.67
C GLN A 303 18.40 -16.69 -29.35
N HIS A 304 19.11 -16.48 -28.24
CA HIS A 304 18.51 -16.15 -26.95
C HIS A 304 17.70 -14.86 -27.02
N CYS A 305 18.28 -13.77 -27.56
CA CYS A 305 17.59 -12.50 -27.73
C CYS A 305 16.36 -12.64 -28.64
N ALA A 306 16.45 -13.41 -29.72
CA ALA A 306 15.32 -13.69 -30.61
C ALA A 306 14.21 -14.47 -29.87
N ALA A 307 14.56 -15.45 -29.04
CA ALA A 307 13.60 -16.20 -28.23
C ALA A 307 12.89 -15.30 -27.20
N GLU A 308 13.60 -14.39 -26.56
CA GLU A 308 13.01 -13.42 -25.62
C GLU A 308 12.01 -12.49 -26.32
N LEU A 309 12.34 -12.02 -27.52
CA LEU A 309 11.43 -11.24 -28.37
C LEU A 309 10.20 -12.03 -28.80
N ARG A 310 10.38 -13.31 -29.17
CA ARG A 310 9.25 -14.21 -29.47
C ARG A 310 8.32 -14.37 -28.28
N HIS A 311 8.87 -14.49 -27.08
CA HIS A 311 8.06 -14.58 -25.86
C HIS A 311 7.31 -13.27 -25.56
N ASP A 312 7.85 -12.12 -25.95
CA ASP A 312 7.16 -10.82 -25.88
C ASP A 312 6.09 -10.64 -26.99
N GLY A 313 5.92 -11.64 -27.86
CA GLY A 313 4.91 -11.70 -28.91
C GLY A 313 5.33 -11.02 -30.21
N TRP A 314 6.63 -10.99 -30.51
CA TRP A 314 7.17 -10.65 -31.82
C TRP A 314 7.39 -11.89 -32.67
N ARG A 315 7.29 -11.75 -33.99
CA ARG A 315 7.89 -12.72 -34.92
C ARG A 315 9.32 -12.28 -35.19
N ALA A 316 10.28 -12.91 -34.55
CA ALA A 316 11.69 -12.56 -34.62
C ALA A 316 12.50 -13.69 -35.27
N ASP A 317 13.31 -13.34 -36.26
CA ASP A 317 14.17 -14.25 -37.00
C ASP A 317 15.61 -13.72 -36.97
N THR A 318 16.57 -14.57 -36.61
CA THR A 318 18.00 -14.22 -36.67
C THR A 318 18.43 -14.13 -38.13
N THR A 319 19.30 -13.18 -38.45
CA THR A 319 19.92 -13.12 -39.78
C THR A 319 20.97 -14.22 -39.90
N ILE A 320 21.20 -14.68 -41.13
CA ILE A 320 22.25 -15.66 -41.40
C ILE A 320 23.55 -14.85 -41.52
N GLY A 321 24.54 -15.18 -40.70
CA GLY A 321 25.80 -14.42 -40.59
C GLY A 321 26.53 -14.20 -41.93
N SER A 322 27.44 -13.22 -41.91
CA SER A 322 28.17 -12.63 -43.05
C SER A 322 27.27 -11.91 -44.06
N GLY A 323 27.26 -10.57 -44.00
CA GLY A 323 26.53 -9.70 -44.94
C GLY A 323 25.20 -9.14 -44.41
N ASP A 324 24.93 -9.30 -43.12
CA ASP A 324 23.71 -8.88 -42.41
C ASP A 324 23.46 -7.36 -42.33
N GLN A 325 24.37 -6.54 -42.87
CA GLN A 325 24.30 -5.07 -42.86
C GLN A 325 24.10 -4.48 -41.44
N GLY A 326 24.59 -5.17 -40.39
CA GLY A 326 24.53 -4.68 -39.01
C GLY A 326 23.19 -4.89 -38.29
N ALA A 327 22.44 -5.93 -38.67
CA ALA A 327 21.31 -6.43 -37.88
C ALA A 327 21.39 -7.94 -37.69
N ASP A 328 21.42 -8.39 -36.45
CA ASP A 328 21.49 -9.81 -36.09
C ASP A 328 20.09 -10.43 -36.00
N ILE A 329 19.05 -9.62 -35.74
CA ILE A 329 17.66 -10.08 -35.67
C ILE A 329 16.73 -9.08 -36.37
N ILE A 330 15.80 -9.61 -37.16
CA ILE A 330 14.68 -8.87 -37.72
C ILE A 330 13.40 -9.34 -37.02
N ALA A 331 12.70 -8.40 -36.37
CA ALA A 331 11.49 -8.67 -35.63
C ALA A 331 10.29 -7.89 -36.18
N THR A 332 9.13 -8.55 -36.27
CA THR A 332 7.88 -7.96 -36.77
C THR A 332 6.73 -8.22 -35.82
N ARG A 333 5.87 -7.21 -35.62
CA ARG A 333 4.66 -7.33 -34.81
C ARG A 333 3.60 -6.34 -35.28
N ARG A 334 2.43 -6.84 -35.69
CA ARG A 334 1.28 -5.99 -36.12
C ARG A 334 1.68 -4.92 -37.15
N GLY A 335 2.46 -5.30 -38.16
CA GLY A 335 2.96 -4.38 -39.20
C GLY A 335 4.16 -3.51 -38.80
N LEU A 336 4.54 -3.48 -37.51
CA LEU A 336 5.74 -2.78 -37.06
C LEU A 336 6.97 -3.67 -37.27
N ARG A 337 7.98 -3.17 -37.98
CA ARG A 337 9.27 -3.84 -38.19
C ARG A 337 10.36 -3.21 -37.33
N MET A 338 11.20 -4.07 -36.76
CA MET A 338 12.31 -3.73 -35.88
C MET A 338 13.57 -4.48 -36.31
N VAL A 339 14.71 -3.81 -36.26
CA VAL A 339 16.04 -4.42 -36.38
C VAL A 339 16.74 -4.39 -35.03
N VAL A 340 17.46 -5.46 -34.73
CA VAL A 340 18.19 -5.62 -33.46
C VAL A 340 19.63 -6.02 -33.74
N GLN A 341 20.56 -5.32 -33.10
CA GLN A 341 21.96 -5.71 -33.01
C GLN A 341 22.24 -6.21 -31.59
N CYS A 342 22.65 -7.46 -31.46
CA CYS A 342 23.11 -8.11 -30.26
C CYS A 342 24.62 -7.93 -30.10
N LYS A 343 25.07 -7.52 -28.91
CA LYS A 343 26.50 -7.45 -28.56
C LYS A 343 26.73 -8.20 -27.25
N LEU A 344 27.34 -9.39 -27.34
CA LEU A 344 27.79 -10.17 -26.19
C LEU A 344 29.23 -9.77 -25.82
N TYR A 345 29.41 -8.77 -24.96
CA TYR A 345 30.73 -8.20 -24.65
C TYR A 345 31.12 -8.35 -23.18
N SER A 346 32.42 -8.40 -22.92
CA SER A 346 33.03 -8.32 -21.58
C SER A 346 33.37 -6.88 -21.15
N ARG A 347 33.21 -5.92 -22.06
CA ARG A 347 33.49 -4.49 -21.90
C ARG A 347 32.28 -3.66 -22.33
N THR A 348 32.29 -2.38 -21.98
CA THR A 348 31.22 -1.45 -22.33
C THR A 348 31.01 -1.33 -23.84
N VAL A 349 29.76 -1.21 -24.28
CA VAL A 349 29.40 -1.06 -25.70
C VAL A 349 29.59 0.39 -26.17
N GLY A 350 30.30 0.55 -27.29
CA GLY A 350 30.64 1.84 -27.92
C GLY A 350 29.65 2.31 -28.99
N ASN A 351 29.99 3.42 -29.65
CA ASN A 351 29.18 4.04 -30.70
C ASN A 351 28.94 3.13 -31.91
N GLU A 352 29.90 2.26 -32.22
CA GLU A 352 29.88 1.38 -33.39
C GLU A 352 28.58 0.57 -33.48
N ALA A 353 28.13 -0.02 -32.37
CA ALA A 353 26.89 -0.80 -32.34
C ALA A 353 25.65 0.05 -32.68
N VAL A 354 25.65 1.32 -32.27
CA VAL A 354 24.56 2.26 -32.58
C VAL A 354 24.60 2.66 -34.05
N GLN A 355 25.80 2.88 -34.60
CA GLN A 355 25.99 3.22 -36.01
C GLN A 355 25.53 2.08 -36.92
N GLN A 356 25.96 0.85 -36.62
CA GLN A 356 25.59 -0.37 -37.33
C GLN A 356 24.07 -0.54 -37.40
N VAL A 357 23.39 -0.55 -36.25
CA VAL A 357 21.93 -0.76 -36.24
C VAL A 357 21.16 0.41 -36.85
N SER A 358 21.71 1.63 -36.82
CA SER A 358 21.10 2.80 -37.47
C SER A 358 21.13 2.66 -39.00
N ALA A 359 22.25 2.18 -39.54
CA ALA A 359 22.37 1.84 -40.96
C ALA A 359 21.44 0.68 -41.33
N ALA A 360 21.42 -0.37 -40.52
CA ALA A 360 20.53 -1.52 -40.71
C ALA A 360 19.05 -1.12 -40.72
N ARG A 361 18.65 -0.18 -39.85
CA ARG A 361 17.27 0.33 -39.80
C ARG A 361 16.84 0.87 -41.15
N ALA A 362 17.70 1.66 -41.79
CA ALA A 362 17.44 2.22 -43.11
C ALA A 362 17.43 1.12 -44.17
N HIS A 363 18.42 0.22 -44.15
CA HIS A 363 18.54 -0.88 -45.10
C HIS A 363 17.31 -1.81 -45.13
N TYR A 364 16.82 -2.21 -43.95
CA TYR A 364 15.68 -3.15 -43.82
C TYR A 364 14.29 -2.46 -43.79
N GLY A 365 14.24 -1.13 -43.93
CA GLY A 365 13.00 -0.36 -43.85
C GLY A 365 12.28 -0.52 -42.51
N ALA A 366 13.03 -0.62 -41.40
CA ALA A 366 12.48 -0.83 -40.07
C ALA A 366 12.10 0.49 -39.40
N ALA A 367 11.02 0.49 -38.64
CA ALA A 367 10.57 1.66 -37.88
C ALA A 367 11.31 1.79 -36.54
N VAL A 368 11.84 0.69 -36.01
CA VAL A 368 12.50 0.62 -34.70
C VAL A 368 13.88 0.00 -34.85
N ALA A 369 14.87 0.58 -34.17
CA ALA A 369 16.21 0.05 -34.06
C ALA A 369 16.59 -0.15 -32.60
N VAL A 370 17.21 -1.29 -32.30
CA VAL A 370 17.55 -1.70 -30.93
C VAL A 370 18.96 -2.26 -30.90
N VAL A 371 19.79 -1.81 -29.96
CA VAL A 371 20.99 -2.53 -29.56
C VAL A 371 20.69 -3.27 -28.27
N VAL A 372 21.01 -4.55 -28.21
CA VAL A 372 20.86 -5.41 -27.04
C VAL A 372 22.22 -5.89 -26.58
N SER A 373 22.52 -5.76 -25.29
CA SER A 373 23.79 -6.23 -24.73
C SER A 373 23.67 -6.74 -23.30
N ASN A 374 24.58 -7.62 -22.91
CA ASN A 374 24.81 -8.01 -21.52
C ASN A 374 25.68 -6.98 -20.76
N ALA A 375 26.35 -6.08 -21.48
CA ALA A 375 27.28 -5.10 -20.94
C ALA A 375 26.69 -3.68 -20.95
N PRO A 376 27.15 -2.79 -20.04
CA PRO A 376 26.71 -1.40 -20.02
C PRO A 376 27.18 -0.60 -21.25
N TYR A 377 26.44 0.44 -21.61
CA TYR A 377 26.78 1.33 -22.73
C TYR A 377 27.63 2.52 -22.29
N THR A 378 28.52 2.98 -23.16
CA THR A 378 29.27 4.23 -22.95
C THR A 378 28.34 5.45 -23.01
N ARG A 379 28.71 6.56 -22.35
CA ARG A 379 27.96 7.83 -22.43
C ARG A 379 27.82 8.33 -23.87
N ALA A 380 28.87 8.19 -24.67
CA ALA A 380 28.84 8.57 -26.09
C ALA A 380 27.81 7.73 -26.86
N ALA A 381 27.75 6.42 -26.62
CA ALA A 381 26.77 5.54 -27.27
C ALA A 381 25.34 5.89 -26.86
N GLN A 382 25.11 6.20 -25.58
CA GLN A 382 23.81 6.67 -25.08
C GLN A 382 23.38 7.98 -25.76
N GLN A 383 24.29 8.94 -25.89
CA GLN A 383 24.02 10.21 -26.57
C GLN A 383 23.70 9.99 -28.07
N LEU A 384 24.49 9.16 -28.75
CA LEU A 384 24.27 8.85 -30.16
C LEU A 384 22.95 8.10 -30.39
N ALA A 385 22.60 7.18 -29.49
CA ALA A 385 21.34 6.45 -29.56
C ALA A 385 20.12 7.37 -29.39
N ARG A 386 20.20 8.36 -28.50
CA ARG A 386 19.15 9.40 -28.37
C ARG A 386 18.93 10.14 -29.67
N THR A 387 20.01 10.62 -30.31
CA THR A 387 19.94 11.36 -31.57
C THR A 387 19.37 10.52 -32.70
N ASN A 388 19.76 9.24 -32.79
CA ASN A 388 19.30 8.35 -33.86
C ASN A 388 17.96 7.65 -33.56
N GLY A 389 17.40 7.83 -32.36
CA GLY A 389 16.18 7.15 -31.92
C GLY A 389 16.35 5.63 -31.76
N VAL A 390 17.55 5.19 -31.38
CA VAL A 390 17.91 3.79 -31.13
C VAL A 390 17.64 3.45 -29.66
N TRP A 391 17.06 2.27 -29.42
CA TRP A 391 16.87 1.74 -28.08
C TRP A 391 18.11 0.99 -27.62
N LEU A 392 18.60 1.30 -26.42
CA LEU A 392 19.68 0.56 -25.77
C LEU A 392 19.07 -0.27 -24.66
N LEU A 393 19.18 -1.59 -24.75
CA LEU A 393 18.50 -2.52 -23.86
C LEU A 393 19.46 -3.57 -23.32
N HIS A 394 19.31 -3.92 -22.05
CA HIS A 394 19.78 -5.21 -21.57
C HIS A 394 18.92 -6.34 -22.16
N HIS A 395 19.45 -7.56 -22.33
CA HIS A 395 18.65 -8.70 -22.83
C HIS A 395 17.41 -8.98 -21.96
N ASP A 396 17.51 -8.76 -20.64
CA ASP A 396 16.37 -8.89 -19.72
C ASP A 396 15.21 -7.94 -20.03
N GLU A 397 15.49 -6.80 -20.68
CA GLU A 397 14.50 -5.78 -21.03
C GLU A 397 13.75 -6.09 -22.33
N LEU A 398 14.13 -7.15 -23.05
CA LEU A 398 13.45 -7.58 -24.28
C LEU A 398 12.01 -8.03 -23.98
N ARG A 399 11.79 -8.67 -22.83
CA ARG A 399 10.43 -9.00 -22.39
C ARG A 399 9.75 -7.76 -21.83
N GLY A 400 8.58 -7.42 -22.38
CA GLY A 400 7.88 -6.19 -22.09
C GLY A 400 8.27 -5.02 -23.00
N LEU A 401 9.22 -5.19 -23.92
CA LEU A 401 9.57 -4.17 -24.92
C LEU A 401 8.33 -3.71 -25.69
N SER A 402 7.46 -4.65 -26.03
CA SER A 402 6.28 -4.35 -26.81
C SER A 402 5.22 -3.54 -26.03
N ARG A 403 5.22 -3.61 -24.70
CA ARG A 403 4.44 -2.69 -23.85
C ARG A 403 5.07 -1.30 -23.87
N ARG A 404 6.40 -1.22 -23.70
CA ARG A 404 7.15 0.06 -23.73
C ARG A 404 6.98 0.80 -25.05
N LEU A 405 6.95 0.09 -26.18
CA LEU A 405 6.72 0.72 -27.48
C LEU A 405 5.30 1.26 -27.66
N LYS A 406 4.28 0.61 -27.07
CA LYS A 406 2.88 1.08 -27.10
C LYS A 406 2.67 2.33 -26.26
N ASP A 407 3.30 2.38 -25.09
CA ASP A 407 3.13 3.47 -24.13
C ASP A 407 3.97 4.72 -24.49
N GLY A 408 4.62 4.73 -25.67
CA GLY A 408 5.51 5.81 -26.09
C GLY A 408 6.77 5.92 -25.22
N GLY A 409 7.21 4.81 -24.62
CA GLY A 409 8.31 4.76 -23.67
C GLY A 409 9.57 5.49 -24.17
N THR A 410 10.28 6.11 -23.24
CA THR A 410 11.42 6.99 -23.51
C THR A 410 12.53 6.26 -24.27
N ARG A 411 12.83 6.73 -25.48
CA ARG A 411 14.00 6.29 -26.26
C ARG A 411 15.26 6.68 -25.49
N ALA A 412 16.10 5.68 -25.19
CA ALA A 412 17.33 5.76 -24.39
C ALA A 412 17.19 6.27 -22.93
N THR A 413 16.73 5.38 -22.05
CA THR A 413 17.02 5.45 -20.60
C THR A 413 17.72 4.17 -20.14
N SER A 414 19.01 4.10 -20.39
CA SER A 414 19.94 3.30 -19.59
C SER A 414 20.99 4.27 -19.08
N ALA A 415 20.77 4.80 -17.87
CA ALA A 415 21.74 5.61 -17.14
C ALA A 415 22.79 4.72 -16.49
#